data_AF-A0A764YDM9-F1
#
_entry.id   AF-A0A764YDM9-F1
#
_cell.length_a   1.000
_cell.length_b   1.000
_cell.length_c   1.000
_cell.angle_alpha   90.00
_cell.angle_beta   90.00
_cell.angle_gamma   90.00
#
_symmetry.space_group_name_H-M   'P 1'
#
loop_
_entity.id
_entity.type
_entity.pdbx_description
1 polymer ?
#
loop_
_entity_poly.entity_id
_entity_poly.type
_entity_poly.pdbx_seq_one_letter_code
_entity_poly.pdbx_strand_id
1 'polypeptide(L)'
;MPVLISGVLKDGTGTPVQNCTIQLKACRTSTTVVVNTVASENPDDAGRYSMDVEQGQYTVTLLVDGYPPSHAGVITVYDDSKPGTLNDFLGAMTEDDVRPEALRRFEAMVEEVARQASEAS
;
A
#
# COMPACT_ATOMS: atom_id res chain seq x y z
N MET A 1 3.74 16.10 1.83
CA MET A 1 3.26 16.18 3.22
C MET A 1 3.09 14.76 3.70
N PRO A 2 3.42 14.44 4.95
CA PRO A 2 3.19 13.10 5.47
C PRO A 2 1.69 12.81 5.57
N VAL A 3 1.34 11.55 5.36
CA VAL A 3 -0.02 11.03 5.45
C VAL A 3 -0.13 10.21 6.72
N LEU A 4 -1.15 10.50 7.53
CA LEU A 4 -1.39 9.79 8.77
C LEU A 4 -1.95 8.40 8.49
N ILE A 5 -1.18 7.37 8.82
CA ILE A 5 -1.62 5.97 8.82
C ILE A 5 -1.87 5.57 10.27
N SER A 6 -3.13 5.35 10.62
CA SER A 6 -3.53 5.06 12.00
C SER A 6 -4.69 4.07 12.04
N GLY A 7 -4.78 3.29 13.12
CA GLY A 7 -5.83 2.28 13.26
C GLY A 7 -5.58 1.33 14.41
N VAL A 8 -6.28 0.19 14.39
CA VAL A 8 -6.10 -0.90 15.36
C VAL A 8 -5.62 -2.13 14.62
N LEU A 9 -4.47 -2.66 14.98
CA LEU A 9 -3.95 -3.92 14.46
C LEU A 9 -4.66 -5.08 15.18
N LYS A 10 -5.35 -5.91 14.41
CA LYS A 10 -6.13 -7.05 14.91
C LYS A 10 -5.69 -8.34 14.22
N ASP A 11 -5.80 -9.44 14.93
CA ASP A 11 -5.63 -10.78 14.35
C ASP A 11 -6.88 -11.22 13.55
N GLY A 12 -6.84 -12.43 13.00
CA GLY A 12 -7.96 -13.01 12.24
C GLY A 12 -9.23 -13.26 13.07
N THR A 13 -9.17 -13.16 14.40
CA THR A 13 -10.31 -13.26 15.30
C THR A 13 -10.86 -11.88 15.73
N GLY A 14 -10.21 -10.79 15.31
CA GLY A 14 -10.55 -9.43 15.70
C GLY A 14 -9.93 -8.99 17.03
N THR A 15 -9.07 -9.81 17.63
CA THR A 15 -8.38 -9.50 18.89
C THR A 15 -7.18 -8.59 18.61
N PRO A 16 -6.96 -7.51 19.40
CA PRO A 16 -5.80 -6.66 19.23
C PRO A 16 -4.48 -7.43 19.33
N VAL A 17 -3.57 -7.18 18.39
CA VAL A 17 -2.24 -7.79 18.43
C VAL A 17 -1.34 -6.94 19.34
N GLN A 18 -0.88 -7.55 20.43
CA GLN A 18 0.08 -6.95 21.35
C GLN A 18 1.52 -7.31 21.00
N ASN A 19 2.49 -6.56 21.53
CA ASN A 19 3.93 -6.80 21.34
C ASN A 19 4.32 -6.94 19.85
N CYS A 20 3.64 -6.17 19.00
CA CYS A 20 3.93 -6.09 17.59
C CYS A 20 4.80 -4.86 17.29
N THR A 21 5.62 -4.94 16.27
CA THR A 21 6.24 -3.79 15.63
C THR A 21 5.83 -3.78 14.16
N ILE A 22 5.26 -2.67 13.71
CA ILE A 22 4.97 -2.43 12.30
C ILE A 22 6.21 -1.77 11.71
N GLN A 23 6.80 -2.39 10.69
CA GLN A 23 7.94 -1.85 9.96
C GLN A 23 7.55 -1.47 8.53
N LEU A 24 7.88 -0.24 8.15
CA LEU A 24 7.78 0.27 6.79
C LEU A 24 9.17 0.47 6.23
N LYS A 25 9.56 -0.34 5.25
CA LYS A 25 10.85 -0.21 4.56
C LYS A 25 10.66 0.40 3.18
N ALA A 26 11.31 1.53 2.91
CA ALA A 26 11.25 2.19 1.60
C ALA A 26 11.83 1.30 0.50
N CYS A 27 11.03 1.00 -0.52
CA CYS A 27 11.39 0.11 -1.63
C CYS A 27 12.23 0.82 -2.70
N ARG A 28 12.03 2.13 -2.87
CA ARG A 28 12.71 2.98 -3.84
C ARG A 28 12.93 4.36 -3.24
N THR A 29 13.93 5.08 -3.75
CA THR A 29 14.13 6.49 -3.38
C THR A 29 13.01 7.33 -3.98
N SER A 30 12.28 8.05 -3.14
CA SER A 30 11.30 9.06 -3.53
C SER A 30 11.93 10.46 -3.44
N THR A 31 11.12 11.49 -3.68
CA THR A 31 11.51 12.89 -3.47
C THR A 31 11.77 13.23 -1.99
N THR A 32 11.24 12.44 -1.06
CA THR A 32 11.32 12.71 0.39
C THR A 32 11.98 11.60 1.20
N VAL A 33 12.04 10.36 0.70
CA VAL A 33 12.57 9.19 1.43
C VAL A 33 13.59 8.42 0.59
N VAL A 34 14.74 8.10 1.18
CA VAL A 34 15.78 7.29 0.55
C VAL A 34 15.46 5.80 0.67
N VAL A 35 15.71 5.03 -0.39
CA VAL A 35 15.55 3.56 -0.39
C VAL A 35 16.23 2.91 0.83
N ASN A 36 15.65 1.83 1.34
CA ASN A 36 16.08 1.07 2.54
C ASN A 36 15.94 1.81 3.88
N THR A 37 15.47 3.05 3.91
CA THR A 37 15.08 3.68 5.18
C THR A 37 13.91 2.91 5.79
N VAL A 38 13.94 2.72 7.11
CA VAL A 38 12.93 1.99 7.87
C VAL A 38 12.28 2.92 8.88
N ALA A 39 10.96 3.03 8.83
CA ALA A 39 10.14 3.54 9.92
C ALA A 39 9.58 2.36 10.72
N SER A 40 9.43 2.53 12.03
CA SER A 40 8.89 1.50 12.92
C SER A 40 7.90 2.13 13.89
N GLU A 41 6.78 1.45 14.09
CA GLU A 41 5.74 1.87 15.03
C GLU A 41 5.33 0.68 15.89
N ASN A 42 5.16 0.93 17.19
CA ASN A 42 4.77 -0.09 18.16
C ASN A 42 3.34 0.19 18.62
N PRO A 43 2.36 -0.64 18.24
CA PRO A 43 1.00 -0.48 18.71
C PRO A 43 0.88 -0.59 20.24
N ASP A 44 -0.07 0.11 20.84
CA ASP A 44 -0.36 0.03 22.29
C ASP A 44 -1.01 -1.31 22.70
N ASP A 45 -1.32 -1.48 23.99
CA ASP A 45 -1.96 -2.69 24.53
C ASP A 45 -3.34 -2.99 23.91
N ALA A 46 -3.97 -1.97 23.32
CA ALA A 46 -5.23 -2.07 22.58
C ALA A 46 -5.01 -2.24 21.06
N GLY A 47 -3.76 -2.42 20.62
CA GLY A 47 -3.35 -2.58 19.23
C GLY A 47 -3.40 -1.29 18.41
N ARG A 48 -3.52 -0.12 19.03
CA ARG A 48 -3.61 1.17 18.32
C ARG A 48 -2.24 1.63 17.87
N TYR A 49 -2.12 2.01 16.60
CA TYR A 49 -0.90 2.57 16.02
C TYR A 49 -1.21 3.90 15.34
N SER A 50 -0.22 4.78 15.26
CA SER A 50 -0.34 6.07 14.59
C SER A 50 1.01 6.56 14.08
N MET A 51 1.17 6.64 12.76
CA MET A 51 2.43 7.06 12.15
C MET A 51 2.21 8.05 11.00
N ASP A 52 3.05 9.08 10.94
CA ASP A 52 3.14 10.01 9.81
C ASP A 52 4.06 9.41 8.74
N VAL A 53 3.51 9.09 7.57
CA VAL A 53 4.23 8.39 6.51
C VAL A 53 4.41 9.31 5.31
N GLU A 54 5.66 9.52 4.92
CA GLU A 54 6.00 10.31 3.74
C GLU A 54 5.63 9.59 2.43
N GLN A 55 5.48 10.36 1.34
CA GLN A 55 5.17 9.76 0.04
C GLN A 55 6.23 8.75 -0.41
N GLY A 56 5.77 7.62 -0.95
CA GLY A 56 6.66 6.57 -1.41
C GLY A 56 6.02 5.19 -1.43
N GLN A 57 6.82 4.19 -1.79
CA GLN A 57 6.43 2.79 -1.78
C GLN A 57 7.17 2.05 -0.67
N TYR A 58 6.43 1.33 0.18
CA TYR A 58 6.96 0.70 1.38
C TYR A 58 6.58 -0.77 1.46
N THR A 59 7.55 -1.61 1.81
CA THR A 59 7.27 -2.99 2.23
C THR A 59 6.86 -2.96 3.70
N VAL A 60 5.71 -3.55 4.00
CA VAL A 60 5.15 -3.65 5.35
C VAL A 60 5.53 -5.00 5.95
N THR A 61 6.23 -4.99 7.08
CA THR A 61 6.54 -6.20 7.86
C THR A 61 6.00 -6.05 9.28
N LEU A 62 5.35 -7.10 9.77
CA LEU A 62 4.87 -7.20 11.14
C LEU A 62 5.82 -8.11 11.92
N LEU A 63 6.33 -7.60 13.04
CA LEU A 63 7.22 -8.34 13.94
C LEU A 63 6.48 -8.53 15.26
N VAL A 64 5.95 -9.73 15.47
CA VAL A 64 5.30 -10.10 16.73
C VAL A 64 6.30 -10.90 17.56
N ASP A 65 6.46 -10.53 18.83
CA ASP A 65 7.41 -11.22 19.70
C ASP A 65 7.11 -12.73 19.79
N GLY A 66 8.15 -13.55 19.66
CA GLY A 66 8.04 -15.01 19.60
C GLY A 66 7.65 -15.62 18.25
N TYR A 67 7.35 -14.81 17.23
CA TYR A 67 7.00 -15.29 15.88
C TYR A 67 8.01 -14.82 14.82
N PRO A 68 8.21 -15.58 13.73
CA PRO A 68 9.02 -15.10 12.61
C PRO A 68 8.40 -13.82 12.00
N PRO A 69 9.22 -12.89 11.47
CA PRO A 69 8.73 -11.71 10.79
C PRO A 69 7.73 -12.06 9.69
N SER A 70 6.60 -11.38 9.67
CA SER A 70 5.52 -11.63 8.71
C SER A 70 5.43 -10.48 7.71
N HIS A 71 5.58 -10.80 6.42
CA HIS A 71 5.43 -9.82 5.35
C HIS A 71 3.94 -9.62 5.04
N ALA A 72 3.42 -8.44 5.37
CA ALA A 72 2.01 -8.12 5.20
C ALA A 72 1.67 -7.66 3.78
N GLY A 73 2.63 -7.04 3.08
CA GLY A 73 2.46 -6.59 1.70
C GLY A 73 3.28 -5.36 1.37
N VAL A 74 2.93 -4.71 0.25
CA VAL A 74 3.52 -3.43 -0.18
C VAL A 74 2.40 -2.40 -0.23
N ILE A 75 2.68 -1.21 0.28
CA ILE A 75 1.79 -0.06 0.20
C ILE A 75 2.42 1.06 -0.63
N THR A 76 1.58 1.87 -1.26
CA THR A 76 1.98 3.11 -1.93
C THR A 76 1.26 4.28 -1.29
N VAL A 77 2.02 5.28 -0.86
CA VAL A 77 1.52 6.55 -0.31
C VAL A 77 1.76 7.64 -1.36
N TYR A 78 0.68 8.16 -1.92
CA TYR A 78 0.70 9.28 -2.87
C TYR A 78 0.62 10.62 -2.13
N ASP A 79 0.89 11.72 -2.83
CA ASP A 79 0.82 13.07 -2.26
C ASP A 79 -0.62 13.50 -1.91
N ASP A 80 -1.60 12.98 -2.63
CA ASP A 80 -3.03 13.19 -2.43
C ASP A 80 -3.70 12.10 -1.58
N SER A 81 -2.92 11.14 -1.07
CA SER A 81 -3.45 10.08 -0.22
C SER A 81 -4.09 10.64 1.04
N LYS A 82 -5.29 10.16 1.33
CA LYS A 82 -6.01 10.53 2.55
C LYS A 82 -5.51 9.71 3.74
N PRO A 83 -5.61 10.25 4.97
CA PRO A 83 -5.42 9.46 6.17
C PRO A 83 -6.30 8.22 6.18
N GLY A 84 -5.77 7.11 6.69
CA GLY A 84 -6.44 5.81 6.67
C GLY A 84 -5.74 4.77 7.54
N THR A 85 -6.28 3.55 7.55
CA THR A 85 -5.68 2.41 8.25
C THR A 85 -4.68 1.70 7.37
N LEU A 86 -3.73 0.98 7.97
CA LEU A 86 -2.79 0.11 7.25
C LEU A 86 -3.51 -0.88 6.32
N ASN A 87 -4.69 -1.37 6.71
CA ASN A 87 -5.51 -2.25 5.87
C ASN A 87 -6.08 -1.52 4.66
N ASP A 88 -6.44 -0.24 4.77
CA ASP A 88 -6.90 0.55 3.64
C ASP A 88 -5.80 0.71 2.58
N PHE A 89 -4.56 0.90 3.03
CA PHE A 89 -3.40 0.97 2.13
C PHE A 89 -2.99 -0.40 1.55
N LEU A 90 -3.09 -1.48 2.33
CA LEU A 90 -2.80 -2.85 1.87
C LEU A 90 -3.90 -3.41 0.95
N GLY A 91 -5.14 -2.95 1.11
CA GLY A 91 -6.29 -3.35 0.30
C GLY A 91 -6.58 -2.44 -0.88
N ALA A 92 -5.93 -1.27 -0.96
CA ALA A 92 -6.04 -0.38 -2.11
C ALA A 92 -5.51 -1.10 -3.36
N MET A 93 -6.28 -1.08 -4.44
CA MET A 93 -5.79 -1.53 -5.75
C MET A 93 -4.55 -0.72 -6.10
N THR A 94 -3.47 -1.41 -6.43
CA THR A 94 -2.21 -0.77 -6.79
C THR A 94 -2.27 -0.30 -8.25
N GLU A 95 -1.43 0.67 -8.64
CA GLU A 95 -1.32 1.07 -10.05
C GLU A 95 -1.00 -0.11 -10.99
N ASP A 96 -0.30 -1.12 -10.48
CA ASP A 96 -0.02 -2.37 -11.21
C ASP A 96 -1.27 -3.23 -11.44
N ASP A 97 -2.32 -3.08 -10.64
CA ASP A 97 -3.62 -3.77 -10.85
C ASP A 97 -4.46 -3.05 -11.93
N VAL A 98 -4.35 -1.72 -12.02
CA VAL A 98 -5.11 -0.89 -12.97
C VAL A 98 -4.45 -0.83 -14.35
N ARG A 99 -3.11 -0.86 -14.42
CA ARG A 99 -2.36 -0.81 -15.69
C ARG A 99 -2.75 -1.93 -16.68
N PRO A 100 -2.94 -3.20 -16.28
CA PRO A 100 -3.46 -4.26 -17.15
C PRO A 100 -4.88 -3.99 -17.66
N GLU A 101 -5.74 -3.34 -16.88
CA GLU A 101 -7.09 -2.99 -17.32
C GLU A 101 -7.12 -1.79 -18.26
N ALA A 102 -6.35 -0.74 -17.94
CA ALA A 102 -6.24 0.45 -18.78
C ALA A 102 -5.65 0.10 -20.15
N LEU A 103 -4.63 -0.77 -20.19
CA LEU A 103 -4.05 -1.27 -21.44
C LEU A 103 -5.06 -2.09 -22.24
N ARG A 104 -5.80 -3.02 -21.61
CA ARG A 104 -6.86 -3.79 -22.29
C ARG A 104 -7.97 -2.90 -22.85
N ARG A 105 -8.39 -1.86 -22.13
CA ARG A 105 -9.39 -0.89 -22.63
C ARG A 105 -8.86 -0.07 -23.80
N PHE A 106 -7.58 0.29 -23.78
CA PHE A 106 -6.93 0.99 -24.89
C PHE A 106 -6.82 0.10 -26.12
N GLU A 107 -6.39 -1.16 -25.98
CA GLU A 107 -6.35 -2.15 -27.07
C GLU A 107 -7.73 -2.36 -27.70
N ALA A 108 -8.78 -2.52 -26.89
CA ALA A 108 -10.15 -2.67 -27.39
C ALA A 108 -10.65 -1.42 -28.14
N MET A 109 -10.28 -0.23 -27.69
CA MET A 109 -10.59 1.02 -28.40
C MET A 109 -9.85 1.10 -29.74
N VAL A 110 -8.58 0.69 -29.79
CA VAL A 110 -7.78 0.66 -31.02
C VAL A 110 -8.34 -0.35 -32.03
N GLU A 111 -8.75 -1.54 -31.59
CA GLU A 111 -9.41 -2.53 -32.44
C GLU A 111 -10.73 -2.03 -33.01
N GLU A 112 -11.56 -1.39 -32.19
CA GLU A 112 -12.83 -0.84 -32.66
C GLU A 112 -12.63 0.29 -33.69
N VAL A 113 -11.63 1.15 -33.48
CA VAL A 113 -11.27 2.19 -34.48
C VAL A 113 -10.76 1.55 -35.77
N ALA A 114 -9.94 0.50 -35.69
CA ALA A 114 -9.45 -0.22 -36.86
C ALA A 114 -10.59 -0.90 -37.65
N ARG A 115 -11.55 -1.52 -36.94
CA ARG A 115 -12.76 -2.11 -37.55
C ARG A 115 -13.59 -1.06 -38.26
N GLN A 116 -13.88 0.07 -37.61
CA GLN A 116 -14.64 1.17 -38.19
C GLN A 116 -13.95 1.77 -39.43
N ALA A 117 -12.62 1.90 -39.41
CA ALA A 117 -11.86 2.36 -40.57
C ALA A 117 -11.89 1.38 -41.75
N SER A 118 -11.97 0.08 -41.49
CA SER A 118 -12.09 -0.96 -42.53
C SER A 118 -13.49 -1.06 -43.14
N GLU A 119 -14.54 -0.75 -42.37
CA GLU A 119 -15.94 -0.75 -42.82
C GLU A 119 -16.33 0.52 -43.58
N ALA A 120 -15.57 1.61 -43.37
CA ALA A 120 -15.75 2.89 -44.04
C ALA A 120 -14.95 3.04 -45.35
N SER A 121 -14.18 2.02 -45.75
CA SER A 121 -13.40 1.97 -47.00
C SER A 121 -14.03 1.07 -48.05
#